data_AF-A0A5R9IKG4-F1
#
_entry.id   AF-A0A5R9IKG4-F1
#
_cell.length_a   1.000
_cell.length_b   1.000
_cell.length_c   1.000
_cell.angle_alpha   90.00
_cell.angle_beta   90.00
_cell.angle_gamma   90.00
#
_symmetry.space_group_name_H-M   'P 1'
#
loop_
_entity.id
_entity.type
_entity.pdbx_description
1 polymer ?
#
loop_
_entity_poly.entity_id
_entity_poly.type
_entity_poly.pdbx_seq_one_letter_code
_entity_poly.pdbx_strand_id
1 'polypeptide(L)'
;MKAKRYLIDEIELMKEWDFEENHQLNPAELVIGSNKQASWICYLCNNKWKTAIYHRTVKKTRCRNCSASRRLSFNEEDSIANTHPVIARDWDPDGNGRLLPNMFAKGARYQANWRCHECGNKIKKSIKSYIGCNDCKSAKQLESCNLELEYPDISREWDNKKNGAICPSDVKPQSNKYAWWVCLTCSHSWSAKINNRVNGRGCPSCANKVVVVGKNDLVTTHPHLAKEWHPIKNELTTNDVTYGSGKKVWWLCPHRHEYQATILHRAHGTECPKCNDGRQTSFAEQATYFYIKKLYPDALNRYTADFLERMELDIYIPSIKLAIEYDGEAWHKKYTRKREERKYQICKQQGIKLIRLREKMPEFPSNIADRMFGMDRLYEPKNLEEVLDELLRHINYSSTWLLRCPVDIDIERDRPEILQYKTDLKTKSLKYLYPEIAKEWHPTKNGKQQPEHFQRGTDFKAWWECSNCRNVYKASISKRTSGTGCPLCGIEKATRAKCKAVNMVDPDSGKVLRTFISISDASRKLNINSSNISMVCKGQRPKAGGYFWAYYQSKENED
;
A
#
# COMPACT_ATOMS: atom_id res chain seq x y z
N MET A 1 -80.26 51.52 37.22
CA MET A 1 -79.70 51.35 35.85
C MET A 1 -78.26 51.86 35.86
N LYS A 2 -77.26 51.08 35.42
CA LYS A 2 -75.89 51.59 35.28
C LYS A 2 -75.85 52.54 34.06
N ALA A 3 -75.32 53.74 34.23
CA ALA A 3 -75.16 54.72 33.16
C ALA A 3 -74.36 54.11 31.98
N LYS A 4 -74.80 54.36 30.74
CA LYS A 4 -74.05 53.98 29.54
C LYS A 4 -72.75 54.79 29.49
N ARG A 5 -71.60 54.11 29.43
CA ARG A 5 -70.28 54.73 29.24
C ARG A 5 -69.91 54.70 27.76
N TYR A 6 -69.55 55.86 27.21
CA TYR A 6 -69.17 56.01 25.81
C TYR A 6 -67.65 55.93 25.65
N LEU A 7 -67.21 55.63 24.44
CA LEU A 7 -65.80 55.43 24.12
C LEU A 7 -65.02 56.74 24.14
N ILE A 8 -65.66 57.85 23.74
CA ILE A 8 -65.04 59.18 23.72
C ILE A 8 -64.56 59.64 25.11
N ASP A 9 -65.19 59.17 26.18
CA ASP A 9 -64.84 59.51 27.57
C ASP A 9 -63.51 58.88 28.03
N GLU A 10 -62.99 57.89 27.28
CA GLU A 10 -61.72 57.23 27.56
C GLU A 10 -60.54 57.98 26.91
N ILE A 11 -60.22 59.16 27.43
CA ILE A 11 -59.22 60.11 26.88
C ILE A 11 -57.88 59.43 26.55
N GLU A 12 -57.38 58.55 27.41
CA GLU A 12 -56.11 57.85 27.18
C GLU A 12 -56.19 56.82 26.04
N LEU A 13 -57.34 56.18 25.83
CA LEU A 13 -57.54 55.24 24.72
C LEU A 13 -57.72 55.98 23.38
N MET A 14 -58.18 57.23 23.40
CA MET A 14 -58.32 58.05 22.19
C MET A 14 -56.98 58.42 21.56
N LYS A 15 -55.90 58.41 22.34
CA LYS A 15 -54.53 58.50 21.79
C LYS A 15 -54.16 57.31 20.91
N GLU A 16 -54.86 56.18 21.05
CA GLU A 16 -54.65 54.97 20.26
C GLU A 16 -55.74 54.74 19.18
N TRP A 17 -56.68 55.67 19.03
CA TRP A 17 -57.72 55.58 18.01
C TRP A 17 -57.18 56.00 16.64
N ASP A 18 -57.30 55.13 15.64
CA ASP A 18 -56.90 55.47 14.27
C ASP A 18 -58.06 56.23 13.59
N PHE A 19 -58.00 57.56 13.60
CA PHE A 19 -59.06 58.42 13.04
C PHE A 19 -59.18 58.30 11.52
N GLU A 20 -58.11 57.94 10.82
CA GLU A 20 -58.10 57.77 9.36
C GLU A 20 -58.84 56.46 9.00
N GLU A 21 -58.47 55.36 9.65
CA GLU A 21 -59.04 54.04 9.38
C GLU A 21 -60.45 53.85 9.93
N ASN A 22 -60.84 54.64 10.94
CA ASN A 22 -62.17 54.58 11.55
C ASN A 22 -63.10 55.72 11.13
N HIS A 23 -62.90 56.34 9.96
CA HIS A 23 -63.70 57.48 9.49
C HIS A 23 -65.23 57.23 9.48
N GLN A 24 -65.69 55.97 9.44
CA GLN A 24 -67.11 55.60 9.50
C GLN A 24 -67.66 55.36 10.91
N LEU A 25 -66.81 55.46 11.94
CA LEU A 25 -67.15 55.17 13.33
C LEU A 25 -67.02 56.45 14.16
N ASN A 26 -68.12 56.88 14.78
CA ASN A 26 -68.13 58.01 15.70
C ASN A 26 -67.89 57.55 17.16
N PRO A 27 -66.74 57.87 17.80
CA PRO A 27 -66.45 57.45 19.17
C PRO A 27 -67.45 57.98 20.21
N ALA A 28 -68.15 59.09 19.94
CA ALA A 28 -69.16 59.65 20.83
C ALA A 28 -70.46 58.82 20.90
N GLU A 29 -70.72 57.99 19.89
CA GLU A 29 -71.93 57.14 19.81
C GLU A 29 -71.65 55.68 20.19
N LEU A 30 -70.37 55.34 20.39
CA LEU A 30 -69.93 53.97 20.64
C LEU A 30 -69.81 53.70 22.14
N VAL A 31 -70.50 52.67 22.64
CA VAL A 31 -70.37 52.25 24.04
C VAL A 31 -69.14 51.37 24.24
N ILE A 32 -68.51 51.47 25.41
CA ILE A 32 -67.29 50.72 25.73
C ILE A 32 -67.47 49.20 25.62
N GLY A 33 -68.68 48.65 25.84
CA GLY A 33 -68.94 47.20 25.73
C GLY A 33 -69.13 46.67 24.31
N SER A 34 -68.98 47.51 23.27
CA SER A 34 -69.32 47.16 21.89
C SER A 34 -68.39 46.12 21.26
N ASN A 35 -68.97 45.12 20.57
CA ASN A 35 -68.19 44.17 19.76
C ASN A 35 -67.84 44.69 18.35
N LYS A 36 -68.20 45.94 18.01
CA LYS A 36 -67.79 46.57 16.74
C LYS A 36 -66.26 46.59 16.64
N GLN A 37 -65.76 46.24 15.46
CA GLN A 37 -64.33 46.28 15.15
C GLN A 37 -63.90 47.72 14.86
N ALA A 38 -62.79 48.15 15.47
CA ALA A 38 -62.13 49.42 15.18
C ALA A 38 -60.63 49.19 14.94
N SER A 39 -60.04 50.07 14.15
CA SER A 39 -58.61 50.15 13.93
C SER A 39 -57.95 50.97 15.04
N TRP A 40 -56.80 50.54 15.51
CA TRP A 40 -56.05 51.17 16.59
C TRP A 40 -54.62 51.37 16.15
N ILE A 41 -54.04 52.50 16.52
CA ILE A 41 -52.64 52.82 16.28
C ILE A 41 -51.93 52.99 17.62
N CYS A 42 -50.80 52.33 17.82
CA CYS A 42 -50.11 52.40 19.09
C CYS A 42 -49.35 53.72 19.15
N TYR A 43 -49.68 54.62 20.08
CA TYR A 43 -48.95 55.90 20.22
C TYR A 43 -47.45 55.73 20.56
N LEU A 44 -47.03 54.53 21.01
CA LEU A 44 -45.63 54.23 21.36
C LEU A 44 -44.81 53.70 20.18
N CYS A 45 -45.36 52.81 19.36
CA CYS A 45 -44.62 52.13 18.30
C CYS A 45 -45.23 52.26 16.92
N ASN A 46 -46.32 53.04 16.80
CA ASN A 46 -47.13 53.24 15.60
C ASN A 46 -47.66 51.95 14.95
N ASN A 47 -47.57 50.81 15.63
CA ASN A 47 -48.15 49.57 15.14
C ASN A 47 -49.67 49.72 15.04
N LYS A 48 -50.21 49.50 13.85
CA LYS A 48 -51.65 49.46 13.59
C LYS A 48 -52.21 48.06 13.83
N TRP A 49 -53.39 47.93 14.43
CA TRP A 49 -54.10 46.65 14.55
C TRP A 49 -55.61 46.85 14.61
N LYS A 50 -56.37 45.83 14.19
CA LYS A 50 -57.84 45.83 14.26
C LYS A 50 -58.31 44.89 15.38
N THR A 51 -59.23 45.36 16.21
CA THR A 51 -59.86 44.54 17.27
C THR A 51 -61.18 45.16 17.73
N ALA A 52 -62.01 44.43 18.46
CA ALA A 52 -63.27 44.97 18.96
C ALA A 52 -63.06 46.04 20.02
N ILE A 53 -63.97 47.02 20.08
CA ILE A 53 -63.97 48.08 21.10
C ILE A 53 -63.98 47.48 22.50
N TYR A 54 -64.84 46.49 22.76
CA TYR A 54 -64.90 45.70 24.00
C TYR A 54 -63.53 45.13 24.40
N HIS A 55 -62.76 44.64 23.43
CA HIS A 55 -61.44 44.10 23.72
C HIS A 55 -60.47 45.19 24.21
N ARG A 56 -60.65 46.43 23.79
CA ARG A 56 -59.75 47.56 24.09
C ARG A 56 -60.13 48.33 25.33
N THR A 57 -61.41 48.47 25.59
CA THR A 57 -61.96 49.23 26.73
C THR A 57 -62.24 48.34 27.94
N VAL A 58 -62.86 47.16 27.73
CA VAL A 58 -63.30 46.25 28.80
C VAL A 58 -62.26 45.17 29.08
N LYS A 59 -61.82 44.42 28.05
CA LYS A 59 -60.71 43.46 28.21
C LYS A 59 -59.35 44.14 28.29
N LYS A 60 -59.27 45.43 27.94
CA LYS A 60 -58.06 46.25 28.05
C LYS A 60 -56.83 45.63 27.37
N THR A 61 -57.07 44.93 26.25
CA THR A 61 -56.03 44.39 25.37
C THR A 61 -55.17 45.53 24.83
N ARG A 62 -53.87 45.32 24.65
CA ARG A 62 -52.91 46.38 24.24
C ARG A 62 -52.20 46.00 22.94
N CYS A 63 -51.44 46.95 22.37
CA CYS A 63 -50.65 46.73 21.16
C CYS A 63 -49.71 45.54 21.31
N ARG A 64 -49.86 44.52 20.48
CA ARG A 64 -49.10 43.26 20.55
C ARG A 64 -47.57 43.43 20.42
N ASN A 65 -47.11 44.51 19.78
CA ASN A 65 -45.68 44.81 19.61
C ASN A 65 -45.05 45.38 20.89
N CYS A 66 -45.82 46.13 21.69
CA CYS A 66 -45.39 46.68 22.98
C CYS A 66 -45.79 45.78 24.16
N SER A 67 -46.88 45.02 24.05
CA SER A 67 -47.61 44.40 25.17
C SER A 67 -47.18 42.98 25.52
N ALA A 68 -45.94 42.57 25.22
CA ALA A 68 -45.51 41.21 25.58
C ALA A 68 -45.32 40.98 27.10
N SER A 69 -45.59 41.98 27.95
CA SER A 69 -45.87 41.76 29.37
C SER A 69 -47.29 42.26 29.68
N ARG A 70 -48.15 41.36 30.16
CA ARG A 70 -49.46 41.71 30.71
C ARG A 70 -49.22 42.66 31.88
N ARG A 71 -49.79 43.88 31.88
CA ARG A 71 -50.43 44.48 33.06
C ARG A 71 -51.02 45.86 32.78
N LEU A 72 -52.12 46.09 33.48
CA LEU A 72 -52.80 47.36 33.72
C LEU A 72 -52.11 48.23 34.80
N SER A 73 -50.90 47.85 35.20
CA SER A 73 -50.03 48.53 36.13
C SER A 73 -48.60 48.35 35.59
N PHE A 74 -48.15 49.26 34.72
CA PHE A 74 -46.72 49.33 34.47
C PHE A 74 -46.10 49.97 35.71
N ASN A 75 -45.52 49.15 36.57
CA ASN A 75 -44.68 49.62 37.65
C ASN A 75 -43.32 49.96 37.03
N GLU A 76 -42.83 51.18 37.24
CA GLU A 76 -41.51 51.58 36.75
C GLU A 76 -40.42 50.63 37.29
N GLU A 77 -40.63 50.04 38.48
CA GLU A 77 -39.77 49.01 39.08
C GLU A 77 -39.59 47.76 38.18
N ASP A 78 -40.59 47.41 37.35
CA ASP A 78 -40.54 46.24 36.45
C ASP A 78 -39.86 46.54 35.09
N SER A 79 -39.40 47.78 34.89
CA SER A 79 -38.76 48.20 33.63
C SER A 79 -37.40 47.53 33.41
N ILE A 80 -36.91 47.48 32.18
CA ILE A 80 -35.55 46.99 31.90
C ILE A 80 -34.49 47.89 32.55
N ALA A 81 -34.76 49.20 32.69
CA ALA A 81 -33.88 50.11 33.39
C ALA A 81 -33.67 49.70 34.86
N ASN A 82 -34.73 49.26 35.55
CA ASN A 82 -34.66 48.89 36.96
C ASN A 82 -34.30 47.41 37.18
N THR A 83 -34.91 46.50 36.42
CA THR A 83 -34.66 45.05 36.58
C THR A 83 -33.34 44.59 35.96
N HIS A 84 -32.83 45.29 34.94
CA HIS A 84 -31.62 44.92 34.19
C HIS A 84 -30.76 46.16 33.83
N PRO A 85 -30.30 46.93 34.83
CA PRO A 85 -29.63 48.22 34.62
C PRO A 85 -28.38 48.10 33.74
N VAL A 86 -27.63 47.01 33.85
CA VAL A 86 -26.44 46.76 33.02
C VAL A 86 -26.79 46.64 31.53
N ILE A 87 -27.91 45.98 31.20
CA ILE A 87 -28.37 45.86 29.82
C ILE A 87 -28.95 47.19 29.33
N ALA A 88 -29.63 47.92 30.20
CA ALA A 88 -30.22 49.22 29.86
C ALA A 88 -29.17 50.28 29.51
N ARG A 89 -27.92 50.16 30.00
CA ARG A 89 -26.79 51.00 29.57
C ARG A 89 -26.49 50.90 28.07
N ASP A 90 -26.85 49.79 27.43
CA ASP A 90 -26.67 49.60 25.99
C ASP A 90 -27.82 50.20 25.16
N TRP A 91 -28.80 50.88 25.77
CA TRP A 91 -29.88 51.52 25.03
C TRP A 91 -29.33 52.66 24.17
N ASP A 92 -29.59 52.64 22.85
CA ASP A 92 -29.11 53.70 21.96
C ASP A 92 -30.10 54.88 21.95
N PRO A 93 -29.80 56.02 22.60
CA PRO A 93 -30.74 57.15 22.66
C PRO A 93 -30.96 57.74 21.26
N ASP A 94 -29.89 57.88 20.47
CA ASP A 94 -29.94 58.40 19.10
C ASP A 94 -30.82 57.51 18.20
N GLY A 95 -30.70 56.19 18.38
CA GLY A 95 -31.41 55.20 17.56
C GLY A 95 -32.87 55.01 17.95
N ASN A 96 -33.26 55.27 19.20
CA ASN A 96 -34.63 55.04 19.68
C ASN A 96 -35.45 56.33 19.85
N GLY A 97 -34.85 57.50 19.64
CA GLY A 97 -35.54 58.79 19.72
C GLY A 97 -36.10 59.05 21.12
N ARG A 98 -37.42 59.30 21.22
CA ARG A 98 -38.09 59.61 22.49
C ARG A 98 -38.33 58.40 23.40
N LEU A 99 -38.02 57.19 22.92
CA LEU A 99 -38.28 55.97 23.68
C LEU A 99 -37.16 55.74 24.71
N LEU A 100 -37.57 55.55 25.96
CA LEU A 100 -36.69 55.34 27.09
C LEU A 100 -36.75 53.88 27.56
N PRO A 101 -35.65 53.33 28.12
CA PRO A 101 -35.63 51.96 28.62
C PRO A 101 -36.61 51.75 29.78
N ASN A 102 -36.87 52.77 30.60
CA ASN A 102 -37.86 52.68 31.66
C ASN A 102 -39.31 52.50 31.14
N MET A 103 -39.57 52.59 29.84
CA MET A 103 -40.90 52.39 29.24
C MET A 103 -41.19 50.91 28.89
N PHE A 104 -40.20 50.03 29.01
CA PHE A 104 -40.31 48.64 28.54
C PHE A 104 -39.89 47.64 29.62
N ALA A 105 -40.66 46.58 29.79
CA ALA A 105 -40.24 45.42 30.58
C ALA A 105 -39.25 44.55 29.79
N LYS A 106 -38.36 43.81 30.47
CA LYS A 106 -37.37 42.92 29.83
C LYS A 106 -37.98 41.91 28.86
N GLY A 107 -39.21 41.44 29.09
CA GLY A 107 -39.91 40.49 28.22
C GLY A 107 -40.48 41.07 26.91
N ALA A 108 -40.34 42.37 26.67
CA ALA A 108 -40.94 43.07 25.53
C ALA A 108 -40.40 42.57 24.17
N ARG A 109 -41.27 42.42 23.17
CA ARG A 109 -40.89 42.00 21.80
C ARG A 109 -40.50 43.17 20.89
N TYR A 110 -40.60 44.40 21.39
CA TYR A 110 -40.22 45.61 20.66
C TYR A 110 -38.75 45.56 20.21
N GLN A 111 -38.49 45.90 18.96
CA GLN A 111 -37.16 45.92 18.34
C GLN A 111 -36.48 47.27 18.63
N ALA A 112 -35.66 47.32 19.67
CA ALA A 112 -34.89 48.50 20.03
C ALA A 112 -33.54 48.52 19.31
N ASN A 113 -33.02 49.73 19.09
CA ASN A 113 -31.63 49.95 18.72
C ASN A 113 -30.77 49.93 19.98
N TRP A 114 -29.71 49.13 19.96
CA TRP A 114 -28.76 49.00 21.05
C TRP A 114 -27.41 49.50 20.57
N ARG A 115 -26.68 50.18 21.44
CA ARG A 115 -25.30 50.60 21.26
C ARG A 115 -24.55 50.16 22.51
N CYS A 116 -23.66 49.17 22.37
CA CYS A 116 -22.89 48.68 23.51
C CYS A 116 -22.11 49.84 24.15
N HIS A 117 -22.25 50.00 25.46
CA HIS A 117 -21.57 51.08 26.18
C HIS A 117 -20.05 50.86 26.32
N GLU A 118 -19.58 49.63 26.17
CA GLU A 118 -18.14 49.28 26.24
C GLU A 118 -17.45 49.45 24.89
N CYS A 119 -17.96 48.82 23.82
CA CYS A 119 -17.29 48.78 22.52
C CYS A 119 -17.96 49.66 21.45
N GLY A 120 -19.11 50.27 21.74
CA GLY A 120 -19.85 51.10 20.79
C GLY A 120 -20.59 50.33 19.70
N ASN A 121 -20.52 48.99 19.65
CA ASN A 121 -21.17 48.20 18.60
C ASN A 121 -22.69 48.41 18.61
N LYS A 122 -23.27 48.63 17.43
CA LYS A 122 -24.69 48.91 17.24
C LYS A 122 -25.43 47.68 16.72
N ILE A 123 -26.57 47.36 17.31
CA ILE A 123 -27.41 46.24 16.86
C ILE A 123 -28.89 46.55 17.08
N LYS A 124 -29.76 46.10 16.16
CA LYS A 124 -31.21 46.15 16.32
C LYS A 124 -31.73 44.78 16.73
N LYS A 125 -32.33 44.68 17.93
CA LYS A 125 -32.86 43.42 18.47
C LYS A 125 -34.06 43.66 19.37
N SER A 126 -34.90 42.64 19.53
CA SER A 126 -35.99 42.73 20.50
C SER A 126 -35.45 42.85 21.92
N ILE A 127 -36.12 43.63 22.76
CA ILE A 127 -35.80 43.79 24.18
C ILE A 127 -35.70 42.44 24.90
N LYS A 128 -36.63 41.53 24.60
CA LYS A 128 -36.62 40.14 25.09
C LYS A 128 -35.34 39.41 24.73
N SER A 129 -34.91 39.49 23.47
CA SER A 129 -33.76 38.75 22.94
C SER A 129 -32.40 39.35 23.25
N TYR A 130 -32.34 40.64 23.56
CA TYR A 130 -31.07 41.30 23.85
C TYR A 130 -30.61 40.92 25.26
N ILE A 131 -29.38 40.41 25.37
CA ILE A 131 -28.78 39.93 26.62
C ILE A 131 -27.44 40.64 26.91
N GLY A 132 -27.17 41.76 26.25
CA GLY A 132 -25.87 42.44 26.22
C GLY A 132 -25.05 42.13 24.95
N CYS A 133 -23.94 42.84 24.79
CA CYS A 133 -23.07 42.76 23.62
C CYS A 133 -22.34 41.41 23.51
N ASN A 134 -22.58 40.68 22.42
CA ASN A 134 -21.93 39.39 22.18
C ASN A 134 -20.44 39.52 21.86
N ASP A 135 -20.00 40.64 21.29
CA ASP A 135 -18.59 40.84 20.92
C ASP A 135 -17.74 41.06 22.16
N CYS A 136 -18.18 41.90 23.11
CA CYS A 136 -17.52 42.05 24.41
C CYS A 136 -17.48 40.73 25.19
N LYS A 137 -18.59 39.98 25.20
CA LYS A 137 -18.62 38.64 25.81
C LYS A 137 -17.62 37.70 25.15
N SER A 138 -17.50 37.75 23.83
CA SER A 138 -16.57 36.91 23.09
C SER A 138 -15.11 37.31 23.33
N ALA A 139 -14.81 38.61 23.36
CA ALA A 139 -13.49 39.15 23.68
C ALA A 139 -13.05 38.76 25.09
N LYS A 140 -13.92 38.93 26.08
CA LYS A 140 -13.66 38.54 27.47
C LYS A 140 -13.47 37.03 27.65
N GLN A 141 -14.13 36.22 26.82
CA GLN A 141 -13.88 34.78 26.80
C GLN A 141 -12.51 34.45 26.20
N LEU A 142 -12.09 35.13 25.12
CA LEU A 142 -10.78 34.92 24.51
C LEU A 142 -9.61 35.25 25.45
N GLU A 143 -9.80 36.08 26.48
CA GLU A 143 -8.78 36.33 27.51
C GLU A 143 -8.37 35.06 28.29
N SER A 144 -9.26 34.05 28.38
CA SER A 144 -8.98 32.81 29.12
C SER A 144 -9.14 31.52 28.31
N CYS A 145 -9.80 31.56 27.14
CA CYS A 145 -10.05 30.37 26.30
C CYS A 145 -9.81 30.62 24.81
N ASN A 146 -8.55 30.93 24.44
CA ASN A 146 -8.10 31.05 23.06
C ASN A 146 -7.13 29.93 22.65
N LEU A 147 -6.92 29.78 21.34
CA LEU A 147 -6.11 28.70 20.76
C LEU A 147 -4.64 28.76 21.21
N GLU A 148 -4.09 29.96 21.38
CA GLU A 148 -2.69 30.17 21.80
C GLU A 148 -2.43 29.65 23.22
N LEU A 149 -3.35 29.96 24.15
CA LEU A 149 -3.23 29.57 25.55
C LEU A 149 -3.51 28.08 25.77
N GLU A 150 -4.57 27.53 25.16
CA GLU A 150 -4.98 26.15 25.42
C GLU A 150 -4.20 25.11 24.60
N TYR A 151 -3.74 25.47 23.39
CA TYR A 151 -3.08 24.55 22.46
C TYR A 151 -1.80 25.17 21.88
N PRO A 152 -0.77 25.42 22.71
CA PRO A 152 0.47 26.07 22.27
C PRO A 152 1.18 25.30 21.14
N ASP A 153 1.19 23.97 21.20
CA ASP A 153 1.81 23.14 20.15
C ASP A 153 1.09 23.26 18.80
N ILE A 154 -0.24 23.37 18.80
CA ILE A 154 -1.02 23.57 17.58
C ILE A 154 -0.82 24.99 17.05
N SER A 155 -0.71 25.97 17.93
CA SER A 155 -0.48 27.37 17.56
C SER A 155 0.84 27.59 16.84
N ARG A 156 1.86 26.76 17.12
CA ARG A 156 3.13 26.77 16.37
C ARG A 156 2.98 26.37 14.90
N GLU A 157 1.94 25.63 14.54
CA GLU A 157 1.63 25.29 13.15
C GLU A 157 0.85 26.42 12.43
N TRP A 158 0.56 27.55 13.07
CA TRP A 158 -0.18 28.64 12.43
C TRP A 158 0.64 29.34 11.34
N ASP A 159 0.07 29.47 10.14
CA ASP A 159 0.72 30.16 9.02
C ASP A 159 0.44 31.67 9.10
N ASN A 160 1.26 32.41 9.86
CA ASN A 160 1.12 33.86 10.07
C ASN A 160 1.08 34.65 8.74
N LYS A 161 1.82 34.22 7.72
CA LYS A 161 1.87 34.93 6.43
C LYS A 161 0.54 34.84 5.69
N LYS A 162 -0.10 33.67 5.72
CA LYS A 162 -1.37 33.44 5.00
C LYS A 162 -2.62 33.82 5.78
N ASN A 163 -2.56 33.82 7.11
CA ASN A 163 -3.69 34.23 7.96
C ASN A 163 -3.77 35.75 8.17
N GLY A 164 -2.75 36.50 7.73
CA GLY A 164 -2.75 37.96 7.80
C GLY A 164 -2.76 38.45 9.24
N ALA A 165 -3.73 39.30 9.59
CA ALA A 165 -3.83 39.91 10.91
C ALA A 165 -4.47 39.01 11.99
N ILE A 166 -4.99 37.83 11.62
CA ILE A 166 -5.63 36.92 12.59
C ILE A 166 -4.56 36.03 13.21
N CYS A 167 -4.43 36.12 14.53
CA CYS A 167 -3.52 35.32 15.33
C CYS A 167 -4.27 34.20 16.10
N PRO A 168 -3.55 33.17 16.60
CA PRO A 168 -4.13 32.13 17.45
C PRO A 168 -4.86 32.68 18.69
N SER A 169 -4.41 33.81 19.25
CA SER A 169 -5.06 34.49 20.39
C SER A 169 -6.44 35.09 20.06
N ASP A 170 -6.74 35.33 18.78
CA ASP A 170 -8.02 35.92 18.33
C ASP A 170 -9.12 34.87 18.11
N VAL A 171 -8.82 33.59 18.29
CA VAL A 171 -9.71 32.49 17.92
C VAL A 171 -9.86 31.46 19.03
N LYS A 172 -11.08 30.92 19.14
CA LYS A 172 -11.36 29.79 20.05
C LYS A 172 -10.96 28.46 19.42
N PRO A 173 -10.48 27.49 20.22
CA PRO A 173 -10.14 26.14 19.72
C PRO A 173 -11.28 25.44 18.96
N GLN A 174 -12.53 25.64 19.38
CA GLN A 174 -13.71 25.01 18.77
C GLN A 174 -14.31 25.79 17.58
N SER A 175 -13.58 26.77 17.05
CA SER A 175 -14.06 27.56 15.91
C SER A 175 -14.20 26.73 14.64
N ASN A 176 -15.29 26.95 13.90
CA ASN A 176 -15.52 26.39 12.57
C ASN A 176 -14.85 27.19 11.43
N LYS A 177 -14.14 28.28 11.76
CA LYS A 177 -13.40 29.09 10.78
C LYS A 177 -12.24 28.27 10.20
N TYR A 178 -11.94 28.53 8.94
CA TYR A 178 -10.74 28.02 8.29
C TYR A 178 -9.54 28.89 8.66
N ALA A 179 -8.41 28.24 8.88
CA ALA A 179 -7.10 28.87 9.03
C ALA A 179 -6.09 28.12 8.15
N TRP A 180 -5.02 28.80 7.80
CA TRP A 180 -3.84 28.21 7.16
C TRP A 180 -2.87 27.69 8.22
N TRP A 181 -2.37 26.49 7.97
CA TRP A 181 -1.44 25.77 8.83
C TRP A 181 -0.19 25.41 8.03
N VAL A 182 0.96 25.37 8.70
CA VAL A 182 2.23 24.91 8.16
C VAL A 182 2.74 23.74 9.01
N CYS A 183 3.09 22.64 8.35
CA CYS A 183 3.46 21.42 9.06
C CYS A 183 4.89 21.58 9.55
N LEU A 184 5.13 21.39 10.84
CA LEU A 184 6.49 21.49 11.37
C LEU A 184 7.40 20.34 10.89
N THR A 185 6.83 19.19 10.53
CA THR A 185 7.57 18.01 10.05
C THR A 185 7.92 18.11 8.57
N CYS A 186 6.93 18.41 7.73
CA CYS A 186 7.10 18.38 6.27
C CYS A 186 6.97 19.75 5.61
N SER A 187 6.84 20.85 6.36
CA SER A 187 6.66 22.23 5.85
C SER A 187 5.54 22.41 4.81
N HIS A 188 4.61 21.47 4.69
CA HIS A 188 3.46 21.61 3.82
C HIS A 188 2.51 22.64 4.41
N SER A 189 2.04 23.59 3.59
CA SER A 189 1.05 24.60 3.97
C SER A 189 -0.33 24.18 3.47
N TRP A 190 -1.33 24.11 4.35
CA TRP A 190 -2.69 23.69 4.01
C TRP A 190 -3.76 24.49 4.76
N SER A 191 -4.98 24.53 4.22
CA SER A 191 -6.14 25.17 4.87
C SER A 191 -7.02 24.11 5.54
N ALA A 192 -7.39 24.35 6.80
CA ALA A 192 -8.30 23.48 7.55
C ALA A 192 -9.08 24.26 8.61
N LYS A 193 -10.23 23.72 9.03
CA LYS A 193 -10.99 24.27 10.16
C LYS A 193 -10.21 24.14 11.47
N ILE A 194 -10.27 25.16 12.31
CA ILE A 194 -9.56 25.21 13.60
C ILE A 194 -9.97 24.04 14.50
N ASN A 195 -11.28 23.80 14.67
CA ASN A 195 -11.76 22.68 15.46
C ASN A 195 -11.31 21.30 14.94
N ASN A 196 -11.20 21.11 13.63
CA ASN A 196 -10.69 19.87 13.06
C ASN A 196 -9.21 19.67 13.42
N ARG A 197 -8.41 20.74 13.37
CA ARG A 197 -6.98 20.67 13.74
C ARG A 197 -6.81 20.35 15.22
N VAL A 198 -7.60 20.98 16.08
CA VAL A 198 -7.63 20.72 17.53
C VAL A 198 -8.04 19.29 17.86
N ASN A 199 -9.04 18.75 17.16
CA ASN A 199 -9.51 17.36 17.32
C ASN A 199 -8.58 16.30 16.67
N GLY A 200 -7.31 16.62 16.43
CA GLY A 200 -6.29 15.66 15.98
C GLY A 200 -6.18 15.43 14.47
N ARG A 201 -6.90 16.18 13.62
CA ARG A 201 -6.69 16.09 12.16
C ARG A 201 -5.47 16.91 11.76
N GLY A 202 -4.33 16.22 11.60
CA GLY A 202 -3.05 16.81 11.24
C GLY A 202 -2.84 17.06 9.74
N CYS A 203 -1.58 17.14 9.34
CA CYS A 203 -1.18 17.48 7.98
C CYS A 203 -1.63 16.41 6.94
N PRO A 204 -2.34 16.82 5.87
CA PRO A 204 -2.81 15.88 4.84
C PRO A 204 -1.69 15.26 4.01
N SER A 205 -0.53 15.93 3.89
CA SER A 205 0.65 15.38 3.23
C SER A 205 1.29 14.26 4.05
N CYS A 206 1.53 14.47 5.36
CA CYS A 206 2.03 13.41 6.25
C CYS A 206 1.08 12.20 6.31
N ALA A 207 -0.23 12.42 6.17
CA ALA A 207 -1.22 11.35 6.11
C ALA A 207 -1.37 10.70 4.71
N ASN A 208 -0.51 11.03 3.75
CA ASN A 208 -0.53 10.56 2.36
C ASN A 208 -1.84 10.80 1.61
N LYS A 209 -2.63 11.81 2.02
CA LYS A 209 -3.88 12.22 1.37
C LYS A 209 -3.67 13.22 0.24
N VAL A 210 -2.58 13.98 0.31
CA VAL A 210 -2.15 14.95 -0.71
C VAL A 210 -0.69 14.67 -1.05
N VAL A 211 -0.34 14.76 -2.32
CA VAL A 211 1.03 14.57 -2.80
C VAL A 211 1.76 15.91 -2.80
N VAL A 212 2.98 15.91 -2.26
CA VAL A 212 3.91 17.02 -2.22
C VAL A 212 5.24 16.51 -2.76
N VAL A 213 5.60 17.00 -3.94
CA VAL A 213 6.82 16.62 -4.67
C VAL A 213 8.06 16.94 -3.83
N GLY A 214 9.02 16.01 -3.82
CA GLY A 214 10.24 16.05 -3.02
C GLY A 214 10.03 15.68 -1.56
N LYS A 215 8.84 15.20 -1.16
CA LYS A 215 8.53 14.89 0.25
C LYS A 215 7.86 13.54 0.44
N ASN A 216 6.68 13.35 -0.12
CA ASN A 216 5.87 12.13 0.08
C ASN A 216 5.41 11.48 -1.24
N ASP A 217 5.88 12.00 -2.37
CA ASP A 217 5.72 11.33 -3.66
C ASP A 217 6.48 9.99 -3.70
N LEU A 218 6.08 9.13 -4.63
CA LEU A 218 6.57 7.77 -4.73
C LEU A 218 8.05 7.73 -5.14
N VAL A 219 8.52 8.65 -6.00
CA VAL A 219 9.93 8.63 -6.41
C VAL A 219 10.86 9.07 -5.29
N THR A 220 10.45 10.02 -4.46
CA THR A 220 11.22 10.48 -3.30
C THR A 220 11.27 9.40 -2.22
N THR A 221 10.13 8.78 -1.91
CA THR A 221 10.03 7.84 -0.78
C THR A 221 10.38 6.40 -1.15
N HIS A 222 10.13 5.99 -2.40
CA HIS A 222 10.32 4.62 -2.90
C HIS A 222 10.97 4.64 -4.30
N PRO A 223 12.22 5.13 -4.42
CA PRO A 223 12.90 5.24 -5.72
C PRO A 223 13.04 3.90 -6.45
N HIS A 224 13.11 2.78 -5.73
CA HIS A 224 13.11 1.44 -6.33
C HIS A 224 11.79 1.11 -7.05
N LEU A 225 10.64 1.50 -6.49
CA LEU A 225 9.35 1.33 -7.15
C LEU A 225 9.22 2.26 -8.36
N ALA A 226 9.74 3.49 -8.25
CA ALA A 226 9.75 4.41 -9.38
C ALA A 226 10.52 3.84 -10.59
N LYS A 227 11.60 3.08 -10.36
CA LYS A 227 12.32 2.36 -11.44
C LYS A 227 11.49 1.25 -12.10
N GLU A 228 10.55 0.67 -11.38
CA GLU A 228 9.62 -0.34 -11.90
C GLU A 228 8.33 0.26 -12.49
N TRP A 229 8.20 1.59 -12.53
CA TRP A 229 7.06 2.25 -13.14
C TRP A 229 7.03 1.96 -14.65
N HIS A 230 5.89 1.55 -15.19
CA HIS A 230 5.81 1.29 -16.62
C HIS A 230 5.96 2.61 -17.41
N PRO A 231 6.88 2.70 -18.40
CA PRO A 231 7.25 3.99 -19.02
C PRO A 231 6.14 4.65 -19.85
N ILE A 232 5.22 3.86 -20.44
CA ILE A 232 4.21 4.37 -21.38
C ILE A 232 2.75 4.02 -21.07
N LYS A 233 2.48 3.17 -20.07
CA LYS A 233 1.12 2.63 -19.84
C LYS A 233 0.36 3.32 -18.71
N ASN A 234 0.97 4.33 -18.10
CA ASN A 234 0.39 5.08 -17.00
C ASN A 234 0.20 6.53 -17.43
N GLU A 235 -0.98 7.08 -17.16
CA GLU A 235 -1.26 8.52 -17.33
C GLU A 235 -0.62 9.36 -16.21
N LEU A 236 -0.43 8.75 -15.05
CA LEU A 236 0.20 9.38 -13.88
C LEU A 236 1.71 9.12 -13.87
N THR A 237 2.45 10.08 -13.34
CA THR A 237 3.87 9.92 -13.04
C THR A 237 4.09 9.52 -11.58
N THR A 238 5.30 9.11 -11.25
CA THR A 238 5.71 8.76 -9.88
C THR A 238 5.73 9.96 -8.93
N ASN A 239 5.72 11.20 -9.47
CA ASN A 239 5.59 12.43 -8.70
C ASN A 239 4.13 12.76 -8.32
N ASP A 240 3.15 12.12 -8.96
CA ASP A 240 1.71 12.42 -8.80
C ASP A 240 1.02 11.52 -7.78
N VAL A 241 1.76 10.61 -7.14
CA VAL A 241 1.22 9.57 -6.27
C VAL A 241 2.07 9.37 -5.03
N THR A 242 1.43 9.04 -3.91
CA THR A 242 2.11 8.58 -2.69
C THR A 242 2.19 7.06 -2.66
N TYR A 243 3.10 6.51 -1.84
CA TYR A 243 3.20 5.07 -1.64
C TYR A 243 1.93 4.44 -1.03
N GLY A 244 1.14 5.23 -0.29
CA GLY A 244 -0.13 4.80 0.29
C GLY A 244 -1.32 4.77 -0.69
N SER A 245 -1.10 5.09 -1.96
CA SER A 245 -2.17 5.23 -2.95
C SER A 245 -2.79 3.88 -3.33
N GLY A 246 -4.12 3.79 -3.26
CA GLY A 246 -4.89 2.63 -3.73
C GLY A 246 -5.03 2.53 -5.26
N LYS A 247 -4.47 3.48 -6.02
CA LYS A 247 -4.57 3.48 -7.49
C LYS A 247 -3.85 2.27 -8.08
N LYS A 248 -4.51 1.58 -9.01
CA LYS A 248 -3.93 0.48 -9.78
C LYS A 248 -3.20 1.03 -10.99
N VAL A 249 -1.92 0.72 -11.12
CA VAL A 249 -1.04 1.20 -12.20
C VAL A 249 -0.30 0.04 -12.83
N TRP A 250 0.25 0.27 -14.02
CA TRP A 250 1.11 -0.67 -14.72
C TRP A 250 2.53 -0.60 -14.18
N TRP A 251 3.09 -1.77 -13.90
CA TRP A 251 4.47 -1.98 -13.47
C TRP A 251 5.22 -2.76 -14.54
N LEU A 252 6.50 -2.46 -14.67
CA LEU A 252 7.47 -3.18 -15.47
C LEU A 252 8.60 -3.62 -14.53
N CYS A 253 8.57 -4.87 -14.09
CA CYS A 253 9.66 -5.34 -13.21
C CYS A 253 10.98 -5.45 -13.99
N PRO A 254 12.13 -5.63 -13.30
CA PRO A 254 13.45 -5.75 -13.94
C PRO A 254 13.53 -6.88 -14.99
N HIS A 255 12.68 -7.90 -14.88
CA HIS A 255 12.56 -9.02 -15.83
C HIS A 255 11.64 -8.74 -17.02
N ARG A 256 11.26 -7.48 -17.21
CA ARG A 256 10.38 -6.99 -18.28
C ARG A 256 8.99 -7.63 -18.29
N HIS A 257 8.54 -8.13 -17.15
CA HIS A 257 7.16 -8.54 -17.00
C HIS A 257 6.28 -7.33 -16.74
N GLU A 258 5.26 -7.18 -17.58
CA GLU A 258 4.22 -6.18 -17.39
C GLU A 258 3.06 -6.76 -16.59
N TYR A 259 2.61 -6.02 -15.58
CA TYR A 259 1.48 -6.39 -14.72
C TYR A 259 0.87 -5.15 -14.07
N GLN A 260 -0.38 -5.29 -13.61
CA GLN A 260 -1.06 -4.24 -12.84
C GLN A 260 -1.11 -4.60 -11.36
N ALA A 261 -0.78 -3.63 -10.51
CA ALA A 261 -0.93 -3.74 -9.06
C ALA A 261 -1.22 -2.35 -8.47
N THR A 262 -1.81 -2.31 -7.29
CA THR A 262 -1.99 -1.03 -6.58
C THR A 262 -0.66 -0.58 -5.98
N ILE A 263 -0.45 0.74 -5.93
CA ILE A 263 0.79 1.33 -5.38
C ILE A 263 0.96 0.94 -3.92
N LEU A 264 -0.12 1.00 -3.13
CA LEU A 264 -0.16 0.57 -1.73
C LEU A 264 0.37 -0.86 -1.54
N HIS A 265 -0.12 -1.83 -2.32
CA HIS A 265 0.36 -3.21 -2.19
C HIS A 265 1.82 -3.34 -2.61
N ARG A 266 2.26 -2.61 -3.64
CA ARG A 266 3.66 -2.62 -4.08
C ARG A 266 4.60 -2.02 -3.03
N ALA A 267 4.18 -0.94 -2.38
CA ALA A 267 4.90 -0.32 -1.27
C ALA A 267 5.02 -1.24 -0.05
N HIS A 268 4.00 -2.08 0.19
CA HIS A 268 4.06 -3.12 1.22
C HIS A 268 4.86 -4.38 0.81
N GLY A 269 5.64 -4.32 -0.26
CA GLY A 269 6.58 -5.38 -0.62
C GLY A 269 6.00 -6.48 -1.52
N THR A 270 4.79 -6.32 -2.08
CA THR A 270 4.33 -7.26 -3.11
C THR A 270 5.18 -7.15 -4.37
N GLU A 271 5.63 -8.30 -4.85
CA GLU A 271 6.50 -8.39 -6.03
C GLU A 271 5.69 -8.70 -7.30
N CYS A 272 6.38 -8.77 -8.43
CA CYS A 272 5.78 -9.17 -9.70
C CYS A 272 5.13 -10.56 -9.58
N PRO A 273 3.82 -10.70 -9.86
CA PRO A 273 3.11 -11.98 -9.76
C PRO A 273 3.66 -13.02 -10.74
N LYS A 274 4.15 -12.59 -11.91
CA LYS A 274 4.79 -13.47 -12.90
C LYS A 274 6.18 -13.94 -12.46
N CYS A 275 6.88 -13.17 -11.62
CA CYS A 275 8.14 -13.59 -11.00
C CYS A 275 7.91 -14.51 -9.78
N ASN A 276 6.75 -14.41 -9.14
CA ASN A 276 6.35 -15.23 -7.99
C ASN A 276 5.50 -16.45 -8.35
N ASP A 277 5.14 -16.63 -9.61
CA ASP A 277 4.41 -17.82 -10.05
C ASP A 277 5.29 -19.06 -9.85
N GLY A 278 4.90 -19.92 -8.90
CA GLY A 278 5.57 -21.19 -8.61
C GLY A 278 6.68 -21.20 -7.53
N ARG A 279 6.81 -20.20 -6.65
CA ARG A 279 7.82 -20.24 -5.55
C ARG A 279 7.29 -19.88 -4.16
N GLN A 280 7.82 -20.59 -3.16
CA GLN A 280 7.62 -20.36 -1.72
C GLN A 280 8.75 -19.54 -1.07
N THR A 281 9.78 -19.11 -1.81
CA THR A 281 10.94 -18.42 -1.22
C THR A 281 10.73 -16.91 -1.14
N SER A 282 10.86 -16.32 0.05
CA SER A 282 10.69 -14.89 0.30
C SER A 282 11.82 -14.04 -0.30
N PHE A 283 11.57 -12.73 -0.52
CA PHE A 283 12.63 -11.79 -0.95
C PHE A 283 13.80 -11.74 0.05
N ALA A 284 13.51 -11.88 1.34
CA ALA A 284 14.49 -11.85 2.41
C ALA A 284 15.48 -13.03 2.34
N GLU A 285 15.02 -14.24 2.01
CA GLU A 285 15.91 -15.38 1.72
C GLU A 285 16.88 -15.08 0.57
N GLN A 286 16.40 -14.44 -0.49
CA GLN A 286 17.22 -14.10 -1.66
C GLN A 286 18.23 -13.00 -1.35
N ALA A 287 17.81 -11.97 -0.60
CA ALA A 287 18.72 -10.93 -0.13
C ALA A 287 19.81 -11.54 0.77
N THR A 288 19.43 -12.43 1.69
CA THR A 288 20.38 -13.15 2.54
C THR A 288 21.38 -13.92 1.69
N TYR A 289 20.90 -14.72 0.73
CA TYR A 289 21.78 -15.48 -0.17
C TYR A 289 22.72 -14.58 -0.97
N PHE A 290 22.21 -13.48 -1.53
CA PHE A 290 22.97 -12.52 -2.33
C PHE A 290 24.19 -11.99 -1.57
N TYR A 291 24.00 -11.52 -0.33
CA TYR A 291 25.09 -10.98 0.48
C TYR A 291 26.03 -12.06 1.02
N ILE A 292 25.51 -13.23 1.41
CA ILE A 292 26.35 -14.37 1.80
C ILE A 292 27.24 -14.80 0.63
N LYS A 293 26.73 -14.81 -0.61
CA LYS A 293 27.49 -15.17 -1.81
C LYS A 293 28.62 -14.18 -2.12
N LYS A 294 28.47 -12.90 -1.77
CA LYS A 294 29.54 -11.89 -1.87
C LYS A 294 30.72 -12.21 -0.94
N LEU A 295 30.45 -12.75 0.26
CA LEU A 295 31.49 -13.15 1.21
C LEU A 295 32.04 -14.56 0.93
N TYR A 296 31.16 -15.49 0.60
CA TYR A 296 31.45 -16.90 0.34
C TYR A 296 30.97 -17.30 -1.06
N PRO A 297 31.81 -17.16 -2.10
CA PRO A 297 31.44 -17.49 -3.47
C PRO A 297 31.02 -18.96 -3.70
N ASP A 298 31.35 -19.87 -2.78
CA ASP A 298 30.93 -21.28 -2.81
C ASP A 298 29.54 -21.53 -2.18
N ALA A 299 28.88 -20.52 -1.62
CA ALA A 299 27.57 -20.66 -0.99
C ALA A 299 26.50 -21.16 -1.98
N LEU A 300 25.74 -22.18 -1.58
CA LEU A 300 24.69 -22.84 -2.36
C LEU A 300 23.32 -22.46 -1.80
N ASN A 301 22.36 -22.18 -2.69
CA ASN A 301 20.97 -21.89 -2.33
C ASN A 301 20.13 -23.17 -2.48
N ARG A 302 19.16 -23.40 -1.58
CA ARG A 302 18.26 -24.56 -1.56
C ARG A 302 18.99 -25.90 -1.66
N TYR A 303 20.02 -26.05 -0.83
CA TYR A 303 20.87 -27.21 -0.86
C TYR A 303 20.11 -28.45 -0.38
N THR A 304 20.12 -29.50 -1.19
CA THR A 304 19.57 -30.82 -0.88
C THR A 304 20.66 -31.86 -0.93
N ALA A 305 20.60 -32.84 -0.03
CA ALA A 305 21.50 -33.99 -0.02
C ALA A 305 20.76 -35.22 0.52
N ASP A 306 21.22 -36.43 0.18
CA ASP A 306 20.57 -37.67 0.59
C ASP A 306 20.43 -37.79 2.12
N PHE A 307 21.43 -37.30 2.88
CA PHE A 307 21.40 -37.28 4.34
C PHE A 307 20.38 -36.31 4.94
N LEU A 308 19.89 -35.33 4.17
CA LEU A 308 18.83 -34.41 4.57
C LEU A 308 17.43 -35.00 4.34
N GLU A 309 17.34 -36.27 3.93
CA GLU A 309 16.09 -36.97 3.64
C GLU A 309 15.28 -36.23 2.56
N ARG A 310 14.12 -35.66 2.91
CA ARG A 310 13.27 -34.83 2.04
C ARG A 310 13.33 -33.34 2.41
N MET A 311 14.35 -32.92 3.15
CA MET A 311 14.55 -31.54 3.59
C MET A 311 15.62 -30.85 2.74
N GLU A 312 15.51 -29.52 2.66
CA GLU A 312 16.50 -28.65 2.04
C GLU A 312 17.07 -27.70 3.09
N LEU A 313 18.30 -27.21 2.88
CA LEU A 313 18.90 -26.09 3.61
C LEU A 313 18.77 -24.84 2.75
N ASP A 314 18.28 -23.72 3.29
CA ASP A 314 18.07 -22.51 2.48
C ASP A 314 19.38 -22.00 1.90
N ILE A 315 20.43 -21.94 2.72
CA ILE A 315 21.78 -21.62 2.29
C ILE A 315 22.76 -22.60 2.93
N TYR A 316 23.68 -23.16 2.15
CA TYR A 316 24.77 -24.00 2.64
C TYR A 316 26.11 -23.51 2.11
N ILE A 317 27.10 -23.38 2.99
CA ILE A 317 28.45 -22.92 2.68
C ILE A 317 29.41 -24.10 2.93
N PRO A 318 29.82 -24.83 1.87
CA PRO A 318 30.65 -26.01 2.01
C PRO A 318 32.00 -25.75 2.69
N SER A 319 32.68 -24.65 2.32
CA SER A 319 34.02 -24.31 2.80
C SER A 319 34.15 -24.23 4.33
N ILE A 320 33.10 -23.77 5.01
CA ILE A 320 33.07 -23.64 6.48
C ILE A 320 32.07 -24.59 7.16
N LYS A 321 31.46 -25.50 6.39
CA LYS A 321 30.40 -26.42 6.84
C LYS A 321 29.31 -25.70 7.65
N LEU A 322 28.77 -24.61 7.10
CA LEU A 322 27.77 -23.79 7.76
C LEU A 322 26.50 -23.72 6.92
N ALA A 323 25.35 -23.84 7.57
CA ALA A 323 24.03 -23.72 6.98
C ALA A 323 23.27 -22.55 7.61
N ILE A 324 22.48 -21.84 6.80
CA ILE A 324 21.64 -20.72 7.23
C ILE A 324 20.21 -21.00 6.76
N GLU A 325 19.25 -20.86 7.67
CA GLU A 325 17.82 -20.97 7.40
C GLU A 325 17.14 -19.62 7.68
N TYR A 326 16.17 -19.25 6.85
CA TYR A 326 15.33 -18.09 7.07
C TYR A 326 13.92 -18.55 7.45
N ASP A 327 13.51 -18.31 8.70
CA ASP A 327 12.20 -18.71 9.20
C ASP A 327 11.24 -17.50 9.22
N GLY A 328 10.25 -17.48 8.33
CA GLY A 328 9.15 -16.50 8.36
C GLY A 328 8.10 -16.77 9.45
N GLU A 329 7.15 -15.85 9.61
CA GLU A 329 6.14 -15.74 10.70
C GLU A 329 5.20 -16.97 10.95
N ALA A 330 5.30 -18.06 10.18
CA ALA A 330 4.38 -19.21 10.25
C ALA A 330 4.60 -20.18 11.44
N TRP A 331 4.82 -19.62 12.64
CA TRP A 331 5.24 -20.34 13.84
C TRP A 331 4.11 -20.63 14.84
N HIS A 332 3.07 -21.35 14.41
CA HIS A 332 2.00 -21.81 15.34
C HIS A 332 1.50 -23.25 15.11
N LYS A 333 2.31 -24.17 14.56
CA LYS A 333 1.94 -25.59 14.48
C LYS A 333 2.95 -26.48 15.20
N LYS A 334 2.46 -27.24 16.19
CA LYS A 334 3.21 -28.27 16.95
C LYS A 334 3.94 -29.30 16.07
N TYR A 335 3.51 -29.47 14.81
CA TYR A 335 4.15 -30.34 13.81
C TYR A 335 5.45 -29.79 13.20
N THR A 336 5.64 -28.46 13.16
CA THR A 336 6.83 -27.83 12.53
C THR A 336 8.09 -28.03 13.37
N ARG A 337 7.95 -27.97 14.71
CA ARG A 337 9.07 -28.05 15.65
C ARG A 337 9.85 -29.37 15.60
N LYS A 338 9.16 -30.51 15.53
CA LYS A 338 9.82 -31.83 15.45
C LYS A 338 10.66 -31.97 14.17
N ARG A 339 10.23 -31.36 13.07
CA ARG A 339 10.94 -31.38 11.80
C ARG A 339 12.22 -30.56 11.88
N GLU A 340 12.18 -29.40 12.52
CA GLU A 340 13.35 -28.53 12.70
C GLU A 340 14.36 -29.10 13.68
N GLU A 341 13.90 -29.69 14.80
CA GLU A 341 14.76 -30.43 15.72
C GLU A 341 15.47 -31.57 14.98
N ARG A 342 14.75 -32.34 14.14
CA ARG A 342 15.35 -33.39 13.31
C ARG A 342 16.35 -32.84 12.32
N LYS A 343 16.03 -31.75 11.61
CA LYS A 343 16.94 -31.08 10.67
C LYS A 343 18.24 -30.65 11.39
N TYR A 344 18.13 -30.07 12.59
CA TYR A 344 19.27 -29.68 13.38
C TYR A 344 20.13 -30.86 13.84
N GLN A 345 19.51 -31.94 14.32
CA GLN A 345 20.26 -33.15 14.70
C GLN A 345 21.01 -33.76 13.51
N ILE A 346 20.40 -33.80 12.33
CA ILE A 346 21.06 -34.26 11.10
C ILE A 346 22.27 -33.37 10.77
N CYS A 347 22.11 -32.04 10.82
CA CYS A 347 23.23 -31.11 10.59
C CYS A 347 24.37 -31.37 11.57
N LYS A 348 24.05 -31.50 12.86
CA LYS A 348 25.03 -31.78 13.93
C LYS A 348 25.78 -33.09 13.71
N GLN A 349 25.09 -34.16 13.31
CA GLN A 349 25.70 -35.46 12.98
C GLN A 349 26.68 -35.37 11.81
N GLN A 350 26.43 -34.48 10.86
CA GLN A 350 27.31 -34.23 9.70
C GLN A 350 28.39 -33.17 9.98
N GLY A 351 28.46 -32.64 11.20
CA GLY A 351 29.37 -31.56 11.57
C GLY A 351 29.08 -30.24 10.86
N ILE A 352 27.82 -30.01 10.47
CA ILE A 352 27.34 -28.77 9.87
C ILE A 352 26.78 -27.88 10.97
N LYS A 353 27.31 -26.66 11.10
CA LYS A 353 26.76 -25.64 12.00
C LYS A 353 25.51 -25.03 11.38
N LEU A 354 24.43 -24.88 12.14
CA LEU A 354 23.16 -24.35 11.67
C LEU A 354 22.85 -23.00 12.34
N ILE A 355 22.66 -21.96 11.52
CA ILE A 355 22.20 -20.63 11.93
C ILE A 355 20.76 -20.42 11.45
N ARG A 356 19.91 -19.79 12.27
CA ARG A 356 18.53 -19.40 11.89
C ARG A 356 18.32 -17.89 11.97
N LEU A 357 17.71 -17.32 10.94
CA LEU A 357 17.24 -15.93 10.89
C LEU A 357 15.72 -15.90 11.15
N ARG A 358 15.25 -15.09 12.10
CA ARG A 358 13.86 -15.12 12.56
C ARG A 358 13.28 -13.74 12.84
N GLU A 359 11.99 -13.60 12.60
CA GLU A 359 11.23 -12.41 13.01
C GLU A 359 10.96 -12.37 14.51
N LYS A 360 10.76 -13.53 15.13
CA LYS A 360 10.56 -13.65 16.59
C LYS A 360 11.47 -14.70 17.17
N MET A 361 12.15 -14.31 18.26
CA MET A 361 12.95 -15.23 19.06
C MET A 361 12.05 -16.15 19.88
N PRO A 362 12.42 -17.43 20.04
CA PRO A 362 11.70 -18.33 20.93
C PRO A 362 11.86 -17.88 22.39
N GLU A 363 10.80 -18.02 23.19
CA GLU A 363 10.79 -17.65 24.62
C GLU A 363 11.74 -18.51 25.48
N PHE A 364 12.20 -19.66 24.96
CA PHE A 364 13.04 -20.64 25.67
C PHE A 364 14.16 -21.16 24.77
N PRO A 365 15.31 -21.60 25.34
CA PRO A 365 16.43 -22.13 24.57
C PRO A 365 15.97 -23.30 23.69
N SER A 366 16.07 -23.12 22.38
CA SER A 366 15.56 -24.06 21.40
C SER A 366 16.70 -24.92 20.84
N ASN A 367 16.55 -26.25 20.93
CA ASN A 367 17.49 -27.23 20.36
C ASN A 367 17.28 -27.40 18.84
N ILE A 368 17.31 -26.30 18.09
CA ILE A 368 16.99 -26.25 16.64
C ILE A 368 18.04 -25.54 15.78
N ALA A 369 19.07 -24.96 16.40
CA ALA A 369 20.18 -24.27 15.74
C ALA A 369 21.36 -24.10 16.74
N ASP A 370 22.56 -23.86 16.21
CA ASP A 370 23.74 -23.47 16.99
C ASP A 370 23.67 -21.98 17.37
N ARG A 371 23.08 -21.15 16.51
CA ARG A 371 22.90 -19.70 16.74
C ARG A 371 21.67 -19.18 16.02
N MET A 372 21.10 -18.10 16.55
CA MET A 372 19.90 -17.46 16.02
C MET A 372 20.10 -15.96 15.98
N PHE A 373 19.70 -15.33 14.88
CA PHE A 373 19.66 -13.86 14.73
C PHE A 373 18.23 -13.46 14.34
N GLY A 374 17.80 -12.26 14.72
CA GLY A 374 16.42 -11.89 14.47
C GLY A 374 16.01 -10.57 15.10
N MET A 375 15.00 -9.98 14.48
CA MET A 375 14.41 -8.70 14.85
C MET A 375 12.93 -8.71 14.43
N ASP A 376 12.08 -8.00 15.18
CA ASP A 376 10.68 -7.82 14.79
C ASP A 376 10.58 -7.28 13.35
N ARG A 377 9.70 -7.87 12.55
CA ARG A 377 9.51 -7.51 11.13
C ARG A 377 10.81 -7.59 10.32
N LEU A 378 11.56 -8.69 10.47
CA LEU A 378 12.80 -8.95 9.73
C LEU A 378 12.67 -8.82 8.21
N TYR A 379 11.46 -8.95 7.64
CA TYR A 379 11.23 -8.73 6.21
C TYR A 379 11.40 -7.25 5.77
N GLU A 380 11.37 -6.29 6.70
CA GLU A 380 11.60 -4.88 6.40
C GLU A 380 13.08 -4.65 6.03
N PRO A 381 13.40 -3.93 4.93
CA PRO A 381 14.77 -3.80 4.42
C PRO A 381 15.79 -3.35 5.47
N LYS A 382 15.46 -2.35 6.31
CA LYS A 382 16.40 -1.82 7.31
C LYS A 382 16.69 -2.82 8.43
N ASN A 383 15.68 -3.57 8.89
CA ASN A 383 15.85 -4.57 9.93
C ASN A 383 16.66 -5.76 9.39
N LEU A 384 16.43 -6.15 8.13
CA LEU A 384 17.21 -7.19 7.47
C LEU A 384 18.67 -6.77 7.25
N GLU A 385 18.92 -5.51 6.85
CA GLU A 385 20.28 -4.96 6.71
C GLU A 385 21.08 -5.09 8.01
N GLU A 386 20.48 -4.75 9.15
CA GLU A 386 21.11 -4.83 10.46
C GLU A 386 21.45 -6.28 10.86
N VAL A 387 20.49 -7.20 10.68
CA VAL A 387 20.71 -8.62 10.99
C VAL A 387 21.73 -9.26 10.05
N LEU A 388 21.73 -8.90 8.75
CA LEU A 388 22.72 -9.40 7.79
C LEU A 388 24.12 -8.90 8.11
N ASP A 389 24.26 -7.65 8.53
CA ASP A 389 25.54 -7.10 8.96
C ASP A 389 26.09 -7.85 10.19
N GLU A 390 25.25 -8.12 11.21
CA GLU A 390 25.67 -8.93 12.37
C GLU A 390 26.05 -10.36 11.96
N LEU A 391 25.23 -11.00 11.13
CA LEU A 391 25.47 -12.34 10.62
C LEU A 391 26.79 -12.42 9.85
N LEU A 392 27.02 -11.50 8.91
CA LEU A 392 28.20 -11.49 8.05
C LEU A 392 29.48 -11.26 8.86
N ARG A 393 29.44 -10.39 9.88
CA ARG A 393 30.55 -10.25 10.83
C ARG A 393 30.80 -11.54 11.61
N HIS A 394 29.75 -12.24 12.02
CA HIS A 394 29.86 -13.47 12.80
C HIS A 394 30.51 -14.61 12.02
N ILE A 395 30.16 -14.75 10.73
CA ILE A 395 30.69 -15.83 9.88
C ILE A 395 31.98 -15.45 9.16
N ASN A 396 32.45 -14.21 9.23
CA ASN A 396 33.69 -13.78 8.59
C ASN A 396 34.91 -14.21 9.44
N TYR A 397 35.67 -15.19 8.94
CA TYR A 397 36.87 -15.71 9.60
C TYR A 397 38.19 -15.08 9.11
N SER A 398 38.13 -13.99 8.32
CA SER A 398 39.33 -13.23 7.91
C SER A 398 40.12 -12.75 9.14
N SER A 399 41.43 -12.98 9.14
CA SER A 399 42.38 -12.69 10.23
C SER A 399 42.60 -11.20 10.53
N THR A 400 41.82 -10.30 9.94
CA THR A 400 41.84 -8.87 10.23
C THR A 400 40.82 -8.54 11.32
N TRP A 401 41.30 -8.48 12.55
CA TRP A 401 40.61 -8.11 13.80
C TRP A 401 39.98 -6.69 13.83
N LEU A 402 39.75 -6.05 12.68
CA LEU A 402 39.25 -4.67 12.57
C LEU A 402 37.82 -4.63 12.00
N LEU A 403 36.85 -4.79 12.91
CA LEU A 403 35.60 -4.03 13.10
C LEU A 403 34.68 -3.61 11.92
N ARG A 404 34.90 -4.01 10.66
CA ARG A 404 33.98 -3.70 9.56
C ARG A 404 33.47 -4.95 8.86
N CYS A 405 32.16 -4.99 8.60
CA CYS A 405 31.58 -5.96 7.70
C CYS A 405 32.27 -5.81 6.34
N PRO A 406 32.86 -6.87 5.76
CA PRO A 406 33.59 -6.77 4.49
C PRO A 406 32.65 -6.54 3.29
N VAL A 407 31.35 -6.70 3.50
CA VAL A 407 30.33 -6.56 2.47
C VAL A 407 29.52 -5.30 2.75
N ASP A 408 29.44 -4.41 1.77
CA ASP A 408 28.56 -3.25 1.80
C ASP A 408 27.11 -3.68 1.52
N ILE A 409 26.23 -3.46 2.49
CA ILE A 409 24.83 -3.92 2.48
C ILE A 409 23.91 -2.71 2.28
N ASP A 410 23.20 -2.71 1.16
CA ASP A 410 22.15 -1.75 0.84
C ASP A 410 21.08 -2.47 0.03
N ILE A 411 20.03 -2.96 0.71
CA ILE A 411 19.00 -3.80 0.10
C ILE A 411 18.22 -3.03 -0.95
N GLU A 412 17.98 -1.73 -0.74
CA GLU A 412 17.21 -0.92 -1.69
C GLU A 412 17.99 -0.62 -2.97
N ARG A 413 19.29 -0.32 -2.84
CA ARG A 413 20.20 -0.18 -3.98
C ARG A 413 20.33 -1.49 -4.75
N ASP A 414 20.56 -2.59 -4.05
CA ASP A 414 20.87 -3.89 -4.65
C ASP A 414 19.61 -4.67 -5.04
N ARG A 415 18.40 -4.18 -4.70
CA ARG A 415 17.10 -4.82 -4.98
C ARG A 415 16.97 -5.34 -6.42
N PRO A 416 17.34 -4.59 -7.48
CA PRO A 416 17.25 -5.09 -8.85
C PRO A 416 18.11 -6.34 -9.09
N GLU A 417 19.31 -6.39 -8.51
CA GLU A 417 20.24 -7.53 -8.62
C GLU A 417 19.80 -8.72 -7.76
N ILE A 418 19.32 -8.46 -6.54
CA ILE A 418 18.73 -9.50 -5.66
C ILE A 418 17.55 -10.17 -6.37
N LEU A 419 16.70 -9.38 -7.05
CA LEU A 419 15.63 -9.90 -7.89
C LEU A 419 16.13 -10.67 -9.12
N GLN A 420 17.38 -10.48 -9.57
CA GLN A 420 17.98 -11.31 -10.63
C GLN A 420 18.39 -12.69 -10.10
N TYR A 421 18.90 -12.80 -8.87
CA TYR A 421 19.19 -14.09 -8.22
C TYR A 421 17.95 -14.98 -8.11
N LYS A 422 16.78 -14.36 -7.95
CA LYS A 422 15.47 -15.02 -8.01
C LYS A 422 15.21 -15.71 -9.36
N THR A 423 15.92 -15.37 -10.45
CA THR A 423 15.53 -15.77 -11.81
C THR A 423 16.69 -16.29 -12.68
N ASP A 424 17.75 -16.81 -12.07
CA ASP A 424 18.84 -17.51 -12.78
C ASP A 424 18.43 -18.90 -13.33
N LEU A 425 17.11 -19.14 -13.43
CA LEU A 425 16.50 -20.30 -14.05
C LEU A 425 15.92 -20.01 -15.43
N LYS A 426 15.52 -18.78 -15.81
CA LYS A 426 14.93 -18.58 -17.15
C LYS A 426 15.97 -18.45 -18.27
N THR A 427 17.07 -17.72 -18.07
CA THR A 427 18.12 -17.52 -19.11
C THR A 427 19.23 -18.58 -19.09
N LYS A 428 19.29 -19.42 -18.04
CA LYS A 428 20.22 -20.56 -17.91
C LYS A 428 19.51 -21.92 -17.76
N SER A 429 18.19 -21.97 -17.91
CA SER A 429 17.46 -23.25 -17.87
C SER A 429 17.89 -24.17 -19.00
N LEU A 430 17.72 -25.47 -18.76
CA LEU A 430 17.81 -26.50 -19.75
C LEU A 430 16.92 -26.20 -20.97
N LYS A 431 15.69 -25.71 -20.76
CA LYS A 431 14.79 -25.36 -21.88
C LYS A 431 15.32 -24.22 -22.74
N TYR A 432 15.88 -23.19 -22.11
CA TYR A 432 16.37 -22.02 -22.82
C TYR A 432 17.70 -22.29 -23.54
N LEU A 433 18.65 -22.92 -22.85
CA LEU A 433 19.99 -23.18 -23.40
C LEU A 433 20.04 -24.41 -24.33
N TYR A 434 19.16 -25.40 -24.12
CA TYR A 434 19.12 -26.65 -24.88
C TYR A 434 17.68 -27.04 -25.26
N PRO A 435 16.99 -26.23 -26.09
CA PRO A 435 15.58 -26.44 -26.43
C PRO A 435 15.31 -27.81 -27.04
N GLU A 436 16.22 -28.33 -27.87
CA GLU A 436 16.08 -29.64 -28.50
C GLU A 436 16.19 -30.80 -27.50
N ILE A 437 17.09 -30.69 -26.51
CA ILE A 437 17.20 -31.69 -25.43
C ILE A 437 15.96 -31.64 -24.54
N ALA A 438 15.44 -30.44 -24.26
CA ALA A 438 14.23 -30.26 -23.46
C ALA A 438 12.98 -30.88 -24.09
N LYS A 439 12.89 -30.95 -25.44
CA LYS A 439 11.80 -31.67 -26.14
C LYS A 439 11.79 -33.17 -25.85
N GLU A 440 12.93 -33.75 -25.48
CA GLU A 440 13.05 -35.17 -25.11
C GLU A 440 12.66 -35.44 -23.65
N TRP A 441 12.19 -34.43 -22.91
CA TRP A 441 11.70 -34.63 -21.55
C TRP A 441 10.43 -35.46 -21.56
N HIS A 442 10.40 -36.55 -20.80
CA HIS A 442 9.25 -37.44 -20.81
C HIS A 442 8.00 -36.73 -20.23
N PRO A 443 6.83 -36.79 -20.90
CA PRO A 443 5.66 -35.97 -20.56
C PRO A 443 5.03 -36.26 -19.20
N THR A 444 5.05 -37.51 -18.74
CA THR A 444 4.33 -37.91 -17.51
C THR A 444 5.21 -38.52 -16.41
N LYS A 445 6.37 -39.11 -16.72
CA LYS A 445 7.22 -39.83 -15.75
C LYS A 445 8.03 -38.94 -14.81
N ASN A 446 8.13 -37.63 -15.10
CA ASN A 446 8.85 -36.67 -14.27
C ASN A 446 7.94 -35.94 -13.25
N GLY A 447 6.67 -36.33 -13.14
CA GLY A 447 5.71 -35.69 -12.23
C GLY A 447 5.52 -34.21 -12.57
N LYS A 448 5.63 -33.34 -11.57
CA LYS A 448 5.50 -31.87 -11.74
C LYS A 448 6.79 -31.17 -12.19
N GLN A 449 7.88 -31.93 -12.38
CA GLN A 449 9.18 -31.36 -12.75
C GLN A 449 9.24 -31.05 -14.25
N GLN A 450 9.66 -29.83 -14.59
CA GLN A 450 9.73 -29.34 -15.96
C GLN A 450 11.17 -28.88 -16.30
N PRO A 451 11.59 -28.93 -17.58
CA PRO A 451 12.94 -28.53 -18.00
C PRO A 451 13.35 -27.10 -17.63
N GLU A 452 12.39 -26.18 -17.45
CA GLU A 452 12.62 -24.79 -17.05
C GLU A 452 13.15 -24.67 -15.61
N HIS A 453 13.03 -25.73 -14.81
CA HIS A 453 13.42 -25.75 -13.40
C HIS A 453 14.86 -26.19 -13.16
N PHE A 454 15.61 -26.57 -14.20
CA PHE A 454 16.94 -27.16 -14.07
C PHE A 454 17.99 -26.44 -14.91
N GLN A 455 19.22 -26.31 -14.38
CA GLN A 455 20.39 -25.82 -15.13
C GLN A 455 21.15 -26.99 -15.79
N ARG A 456 21.95 -26.71 -16.83
CA ARG A 456 22.66 -27.75 -17.61
C ARG A 456 23.58 -28.67 -16.80
N GLY A 457 24.19 -28.18 -15.72
CA GLY A 457 25.24 -28.89 -14.97
C GLY A 457 24.75 -29.78 -13.82
N THR A 458 23.43 -29.89 -13.60
CA THR A 458 22.92 -30.67 -12.46
C THR A 458 22.96 -32.18 -12.70
N ASP A 459 23.26 -32.94 -11.65
CA ASP A 459 23.23 -34.41 -11.66
C ASP A 459 21.83 -35.02 -11.46
N PHE A 460 20.79 -34.17 -11.42
CA PHE A 460 19.40 -34.62 -11.35
C PHE A 460 19.07 -35.63 -12.47
N LYS A 461 18.59 -36.81 -12.08
CA LYS A 461 18.24 -37.91 -12.99
C LYS A 461 16.78 -37.82 -13.45
N ALA A 462 16.57 -37.28 -14.65
CA ALA A 462 15.27 -37.20 -15.29
C ALA A 462 14.96 -38.41 -16.19
N TRP A 463 13.68 -38.63 -16.46
CA TRP A 463 13.20 -39.53 -17.50
C TRP A 463 13.13 -38.81 -18.84
N TRP A 464 13.67 -39.44 -19.87
CA TRP A 464 13.75 -38.94 -21.23
C TRP A 464 13.09 -39.89 -22.20
N GLU A 465 12.55 -39.36 -23.29
CA GLU A 465 12.06 -40.12 -24.44
C GLU A 465 12.86 -39.70 -25.66
N CYS A 466 13.61 -40.63 -26.24
CA CYS A 466 14.44 -40.35 -27.40
C CYS A 466 13.57 -39.94 -28.60
N SER A 467 13.90 -38.80 -29.21
CA SER A 467 13.23 -38.31 -30.43
C SER A 467 13.37 -39.26 -31.63
N ASN A 468 14.49 -39.98 -31.73
CA ASN A 468 14.79 -40.89 -32.84
C ASN A 468 14.16 -42.28 -32.69
N CYS A 469 14.38 -42.95 -31.55
CA CYS A 469 14.00 -44.36 -31.38
C CYS A 469 12.88 -44.59 -30.35
N ARG A 470 12.30 -43.52 -29.79
CA ARG A 470 11.23 -43.57 -28.76
C ARG A 470 11.59 -44.32 -27.48
N ASN A 471 12.86 -44.68 -27.30
CA ASN A 471 13.33 -45.32 -26.10
C ASN A 471 13.16 -44.40 -24.89
N VAL A 472 12.57 -44.94 -23.83
CA VAL A 472 12.39 -44.23 -22.56
C VAL A 472 13.48 -44.65 -21.60
N TYR A 473 14.27 -43.70 -21.11
CA TYR A 473 15.44 -43.99 -20.27
C TYR A 473 15.69 -42.91 -19.22
N LYS A 474 16.43 -43.27 -18.16
CA LYS A 474 16.77 -42.38 -17.05
C LYS A 474 18.24 -41.96 -17.13
N ALA A 475 18.51 -40.66 -17.12
CA ALA A 475 19.87 -40.11 -17.20
C ALA A 475 19.96 -38.74 -16.51
N SER A 476 21.17 -38.34 -16.09
CA SER A 476 21.39 -37.02 -15.50
C SER A 476 21.38 -35.91 -16.55
N ILE A 477 20.92 -34.72 -16.17
CA ILE A 477 20.90 -33.54 -17.05
C ILE A 477 22.32 -33.14 -17.48
N SER A 478 23.29 -33.20 -16.55
CA SER A 478 24.72 -32.98 -16.82
C SER A 478 25.24 -33.85 -17.97
N LYS A 479 25.02 -35.17 -17.90
CA LYS A 479 25.46 -36.11 -18.95
C LYS A 479 24.76 -35.88 -20.28
N ARG A 480 23.45 -35.58 -20.24
CA ARG A 480 22.64 -35.30 -21.43
C ARG A 480 23.10 -34.06 -22.18
N THR A 481 23.46 -33.00 -21.47
CA THR A 481 23.92 -31.74 -22.08
C THR A 481 25.38 -31.78 -22.51
N SER A 482 26.21 -32.63 -21.91
CA SER A 482 27.60 -32.89 -22.34
C SER A 482 27.75 -33.85 -23.53
N GLY A 483 26.67 -34.18 -24.24
CA GLY A 483 26.70 -34.98 -25.47
C GLY A 483 26.44 -36.48 -25.30
N THR A 484 26.08 -36.95 -24.10
CA THR A 484 25.68 -38.36 -23.92
C THR A 484 24.21 -38.53 -24.36
N GLY A 485 24.00 -39.19 -25.51
CA GLY A 485 22.68 -39.42 -26.12
C GLY A 485 21.92 -40.62 -25.56
N CYS A 486 20.91 -41.08 -26.31
CA CYS A 486 20.15 -42.27 -25.97
C CYS A 486 21.05 -43.53 -25.93
N PRO A 487 20.97 -44.36 -24.87
CA PRO A 487 21.78 -45.57 -24.75
C PRO A 487 21.53 -46.57 -25.88
N LEU A 488 20.27 -46.75 -26.33
CA LEU A 488 19.97 -47.65 -27.44
C LEU A 488 20.55 -47.13 -28.77
N CYS A 489 20.42 -45.84 -29.06
CA CYS A 489 21.04 -45.25 -30.26
C CYS A 489 22.57 -45.31 -30.21
N GLY A 490 23.16 -45.14 -29.02
CA GLY A 490 24.60 -45.29 -28.79
C GLY A 490 25.07 -46.71 -29.10
N ILE A 491 24.33 -47.72 -28.64
CA ILE A 491 24.61 -49.14 -28.94
C ILE A 491 24.50 -49.41 -30.44
N GLU A 492 23.43 -48.94 -31.11
CA GLU A 492 23.26 -49.11 -32.55
C GLU A 492 24.37 -48.43 -33.34
N LYS A 493 24.74 -47.19 -32.99
CA LYS A 493 25.82 -46.45 -33.65
C LYS A 493 27.17 -47.14 -33.44
N ALA A 494 27.48 -47.60 -32.24
CA ALA A 494 28.69 -48.36 -31.95
C ALA A 494 28.72 -49.69 -32.72
N THR A 495 27.57 -50.36 -32.84
CA THR A 495 27.44 -51.61 -33.62
C THR A 495 27.68 -51.35 -35.11
N ARG A 496 27.09 -50.29 -35.67
CA ARG A 496 27.27 -49.89 -37.07
C ARG A 496 28.70 -49.44 -37.37
N ALA A 497 29.36 -48.75 -36.44
CA ALA A 497 30.77 -48.36 -36.57
C ALA A 497 31.73 -49.56 -36.54
N LYS A 498 31.36 -50.65 -35.85
CA LYS A 498 32.12 -51.92 -35.88
C LYS A 498 31.90 -52.70 -37.18
N CYS A 499 30.82 -52.45 -37.91
CA CYS A 499 30.57 -53.06 -39.21
C CYS A 499 31.43 -52.40 -40.30
N LYS A 500 32.52 -53.05 -40.70
CA LYS A 500 33.31 -52.63 -41.86
C LYS A 500 32.67 -53.17 -43.14
N ALA A 501 32.24 -52.27 -44.03
CA ALA A 501 31.72 -52.63 -45.33
C ALA A 501 32.78 -53.38 -46.17
N VAL A 502 32.32 -54.31 -47.01
CA VAL A 502 33.19 -55.13 -47.86
C VAL A 502 32.67 -55.18 -49.29
N ASN A 503 33.59 -55.04 -50.24
CA ASN A 503 33.35 -55.15 -51.67
C ASN A 503 33.58 -56.60 -52.12
N MET A 504 32.63 -57.12 -52.88
CA MET A 504 32.77 -58.34 -53.68
C MET A 504 33.27 -57.94 -55.06
N VAL A 505 34.40 -58.48 -55.46
CA VAL A 505 35.12 -58.09 -56.69
C VAL A 505 35.22 -59.30 -57.60
N ASP A 506 34.91 -59.07 -58.87
CA ASP A 506 35.03 -60.07 -59.93
C ASP A 506 36.51 -60.41 -60.18
N PRO A 507 36.92 -61.69 -60.14
CA PRO A 507 38.33 -62.05 -60.28
C PRO A 507 38.93 -61.76 -61.66
N ASP A 508 38.13 -61.82 -62.71
CA ASP A 508 38.61 -61.73 -64.09
C ASP A 508 38.68 -60.28 -64.57
N SER A 509 37.66 -59.48 -64.24
CA SER A 509 37.58 -58.07 -64.66
C SER A 509 38.10 -57.08 -63.61
N GLY A 510 38.29 -57.50 -62.35
CA GLY A 510 38.68 -56.64 -61.24
C GLY A 510 37.61 -55.61 -60.82
N LYS A 511 36.40 -55.69 -61.39
CA LYS A 511 35.32 -54.74 -61.11
C LYS A 511 34.59 -55.10 -59.81
N VAL A 512 34.19 -54.08 -59.06
CA VAL A 512 33.34 -54.25 -57.88
C VAL A 512 31.94 -54.66 -58.35
N LEU A 513 31.51 -55.86 -58.00
CA LEU A 513 30.18 -56.40 -58.32
C LEU A 513 29.12 -55.94 -57.32
N ARG A 514 29.46 -55.92 -56.02
CA ARG A 514 28.53 -55.54 -54.96
C ARG A 514 29.25 -55.13 -53.68
N THR A 515 28.70 -54.16 -52.96
CA THR A 515 29.17 -53.77 -51.62
C THR A 515 28.18 -54.21 -50.55
N PHE A 516 28.68 -54.80 -49.48
CA PHE A 516 27.91 -55.25 -48.31
C PHE A 516 28.25 -54.40 -47.09
N ILE A 517 27.28 -54.19 -46.19
CA ILE A 517 27.48 -53.36 -44.99
C ILE A 517 28.44 -54.01 -43.97
N SER A 518 28.66 -55.33 -44.04
CA SER A 518 29.67 -56.05 -43.26
C SER A 518 29.98 -57.42 -43.85
N ILE A 519 31.08 -58.04 -43.41
CA ILE A 519 31.39 -59.45 -43.69
C ILE A 519 30.24 -60.38 -43.26
N SER A 520 29.63 -60.14 -42.11
CA SER A 520 28.51 -60.95 -41.63
C SER A 520 27.27 -60.81 -42.52
N ASP A 521 27.03 -59.62 -43.09
CA ASP A 521 25.95 -59.40 -44.05
C ASP A 521 26.21 -60.13 -45.38
N ALA A 522 27.44 -60.05 -45.90
CA ALA A 522 27.85 -60.77 -47.10
C ALA A 522 27.74 -62.29 -46.90
N SER A 523 28.24 -62.77 -45.77
CA SER A 523 28.21 -64.18 -45.38
C SER A 523 26.78 -64.73 -45.38
N ARG A 524 25.85 -64.02 -44.72
CA ARG A 524 24.44 -64.42 -44.64
C ARG A 524 23.73 -64.37 -45.99
N LYS A 525 23.93 -63.32 -46.79
CA LYS A 525 23.22 -63.13 -48.07
C LYS A 525 23.69 -64.07 -49.17
N LEU A 526 24.96 -64.43 -49.17
CA LEU A 526 25.55 -65.31 -50.18
C LEU A 526 25.78 -66.74 -49.68
N ASN A 527 25.46 -67.01 -48.40
CA ASN A 527 25.73 -68.26 -47.71
C ASN A 527 27.22 -68.69 -47.80
N ILE A 528 28.14 -67.72 -47.66
CA ILE A 528 29.60 -67.94 -47.68
C ILE A 528 30.11 -67.80 -46.25
N ASN A 529 31.05 -68.65 -45.82
CA ASN A 529 31.62 -68.56 -44.47
C ASN A 529 32.32 -67.19 -44.22
N SER A 530 31.93 -66.49 -43.15
CA SER A 530 32.43 -65.16 -42.79
C SER A 530 33.94 -65.12 -42.53
N SER A 531 34.52 -66.17 -41.94
CA SER A 531 35.97 -66.28 -41.72
C SER A 531 36.73 -66.36 -43.03
N ASN A 532 36.19 -67.06 -44.04
CA ASN A 532 36.82 -67.14 -45.36
C ASN A 532 36.83 -65.78 -46.06
N ILE A 533 35.73 -65.02 -46.00
CA ILE A 533 35.66 -63.65 -46.53
C ILE A 533 36.69 -62.75 -45.82
N SER A 534 36.78 -62.85 -44.49
CA SER A 534 37.74 -62.08 -43.68
C SER A 534 39.20 -62.40 -44.05
N MET A 535 39.53 -63.68 -44.26
CA MET A 535 40.88 -64.10 -44.67
C MET A 535 41.25 -63.57 -46.06
N VAL A 536 40.29 -63.49 -47.00
CA VAL A 536 40.52 -62.88 -48.31
C VAL A 536 40.79 -61.38 -48.18
N CYS A 537 39.98 -60.65 -47.40
CA CYS A 537 40.22 -59.23 -47.14
C CYS A 537 41.58 -58.94 -46.48
N LYS A 538 42.17 -59.93 -45.78
CA LYS A 538 43.50 -59.84 -45.14
C LYS A 538 44.65 -60.33 -46.03
N GLY A 539 44.36 -60.76 -47.27
CA GLY A 539 45.36 -61.33 -48.18
C GLY A 539 45.84 -62.73 -47.81
N GLN A 540 45.21 -63.40 -46.85
CA GLN A 540 45.60 -64.73 -46.36
C GLN A 540 45.02 -65.85 -47.22
N ARG A 541 44.05 -65.54 -48.07
CA ARG A 541 43.41 -66.49 -48.99
C ARG A 541 43.11 -65.77 -50.31
N PRO A 542 43.25 -66.42 -51.48
CA PRO A 542 43.01 -65.76 -52.74
C PRO A 542 41.53 -65.43 -52.96
N LYS A 543 40.59 -66.35 -52.70
CA LYS A 543 39.16 -66.14 -52.97
C LYS A 543 38.24 -66.80 -51.96
N ALA A 544 37.01 -66.29 -51.84
CA ALA A 544 35.93 -66.88 -51.05
C ALA A 544 34.61 -66.83 -51.83
N GLY A 545 33.95 -67.98 -51.98
CA GLY A 545 32.72 -68.12 -52.78
C GLY A 545 32.89 -67.78 -54.26
N GLY A 546 34.11 -67.87 -54.80
CA GLY A 546 34.43 -67.53 -56.20
C GLY A 546 34.94 -66.11 -56.41
N TYR A 547 34.86 -65.22 -55.42
CA TYR A 547 35.14 -63.79 -55.59
C TYR A 547 36.36 -63.31 -54.79
N PHE A 548 36.92 -62.19 -55.21
CA PHE A 548 37.82 -61.37 -54.39
C PHE A 548 37.02 -60.51 -53.41
N TRP A 549 37.61 -60.24 -52.24
CA TRP A 549 36.99 -59.46 -51.18
C TRP A 549 37.97 -58.42 -50.66
N ALA A 550 37.49 -57.18 -50.55
CA ALA A 550 38.27 -56.08 -49.98
C ALA A 550 37.39 -55.28 -49.03
N TYR A 551 37.98 -54.74 -47.96
CA TYR A 551 37.29 -53.74 -47.15
C TYR A 551 37.03 -52.50 -48.00
N TYR A 552 35.81 -51.99 -47.95
CA TYR A 552 35.46 -50.73 -48.60
C TYR A 552 36.26 -49.60 -47.94
N GLN A 553 37.03 -48.86 -48.74
CA GLN A 553 37.74 -47.66 -48.29
C GLN A 553 36.95 -46.43 -48.73
N SER A 554 36.44 -45.64 -47.79
CA SER A 554 35.86 -44.33 -48.07
C SER A 554 36.99 -43.35 -48.41
N LYS A 555 36.91 -42.68 -49.56
CA LYS A 555 37.78 -41.54 -49.88
C LYS A 555 37.38 -40.33 -49.02
N GLU A 556 37.77 -40.32 -47.76
CA GLU A 556 37.67 -39.16 -46.86
C GLU A 556 38.90 -39.19 -45.94
N ASN A 557 39.98 -38.56 -46.41
CA ASN A 557 41.13 -38.04 -45.66
C ASN A 557 42.10 -37.34 -46.65
N GLU A 558 41.56 -36.45 -47.48
CA GLU A 558 42.28 -35.34 -48.10
C GLU A 558 41.44 -34.10 -47.80
N ASP A 559 41.68 -33.52 -46.62
CA ASP A 559 41.61 -32.08 -46.27
C ASP A 559 42.01 -31.89 -44.79
#